data_AF-A0A832ZRR5-F1
#
_entry.id   AF-A0A832ZRR5-F1
#
_cell.length_a   1.000
_cell.length_b   1.000
_cell.length_c   1.000
_cell.angle_alpha   90.00
_cell.angle_beta   90.00
_cell.angle_gamma   90.00
#
_symmetry.space_group_name_H-M   'P 1'
#
loop_
_entity.id
_entity.type
_entity.pdbx_description
1 polymer ?
#
loop_
_entity_poly.entity_id
_entity_poly.type
_entity_poly.pdbx_seq_one_letter_code
_entity_poly.pdbx_strand_id
1 'polypeptide(L)'
;MAKEAVNVEEILRELEELYEKITPLEVKYRELRDKLKELKSERRAIINELNIKIDEIVKLVNRQKELRRKYRIIREEFKIMKEERNNLISKLRVLREILRNRPKLPKKPEKLRNELERLEEIYETSNMSAKREKRIVEQIKELSAYLKAYEDYMTAKEEINVVRDKLNQIDLSKYIEEMKSIREELDKLREEEGILKEQAERLQKAKLEIENEIGMYSSELDRVSREMYSLQERRNMLLSKFGVKKPHGLTFDQVKKIILNKSEVLERALKKLEKGESLTFEEFSILVENGLI
;
A
#
# COMPACT_ATOMS: atom_id res chain seq x y z
N MET A 1 17.86 -40.55 -69.58
CA MET A 1 17.20 -39.88 -68.44
C MET A 1 17.92 -38.57 -68.20
N ALA A 2 17.41 -37.49 -68.81
CA ALA A 2 17.99 -36.15 -68.67
C ALA A 2 17.61 -35.61 -67.28
N LYS A 3 18.48 -35.78 -66.29
CA LYS A 3 18.34 -35.16 -64.98
C LYS A 3 18.57 -33.65 -65.15
N GLU A 4 17.65 -32.88 -64.61
CA GLU A 4 17.63 -31.42 -64.51
C GLU A 4 19.05 -30.85 -64.41
N ALA A 5 19.54 -30.23 -65.49
CA ALA A 5 20.66 -29.32 -65.38
C ALA A 5 20.21 -28.23 -64.40
N VAL A 6 20.74 -28.27 -63.19
CA VAL A 6 20.47 -27.31 -62.13
C VAL A 6 20.65 -25.92 -62.74
N ASN A 7 19.55 -25.18 -62.95
CA ASN A 7 19.61 -23.86 -63.55
C ASN A 7 20.21 -22.90 -62.51
N VAL A 8 21.54 -22.81 -62.52
CA VAL A 8 22.32 -22.07 -61.52
C VAL A 8 21.89 -20.60 -61.47
N GLU A 9 21.54 -20.01 -62.61
CA GLU A 9 21.07 -18.62 -62.69
C GLU A 9 19.73 -18.42 -61.96
N GLU A 10 18.80 -19.37 -62.09
CA GLU A 10 17.49 -19.32 -61.44
C GLU A 10 17.61 -19.49 -59.92
N ILE A 11 18.48 -20.39 -59.46
CA ILE A 11 18.75 -20.56 -58.03
C ILE A 11 19.49 -19.35 -57.45
N LEU A 12 20.43 -18.76 -58.20
CA LEU A 12 21.10 -17.53 -57.77
C LEU A 12 20.11 -16.37 -57.63
N ARG A 13 19.14 -16.24 -58.55
CA ARG A 13 18.05 -15.25 -58.44
C ARG A 13 17.15 -15.51 -57.24
N GLU A 14 16.71 -16.76 -57.02
CA GLU A 14 15.90 -17.12 -55.85
C GLU A 14 16.66 -16.86 -54.53
N LEU A 15 17.96 -17.14 -54.50
CA LEU A 15 18.82 -16.83 -53.35
C LEU A 15 18.94 -15.32 -53.13
N GLU A 16 19.13 -14.53 -54.18
CA GLU A 16 19.19 -13.06 -54.09
C GLU A 16 17.92 -12.49 -53.45
N GLU A 17 16.76 -12.89 -53.95
CA GLU A 17 15.45 -12.50 -53.41
C GLU A 17 15.27 -12.92 -51.94
N LEU A 18 15.76 -14.11 -51.55
CA LEU A 18 15.73 -14.57 -50.17
C LEU A 18 16.64 -13.71 -49.27
N TYR A 19 17.85 -13.36 -49.71
CA TYR A 19 18.73 -12.47 -48.96
C TYR A 19 18.13 -11.05 -48.81
N GLU A 20 17.52 -10.53 -49.88
CA GLU A 20 16.80 -9.24 -49.85
C GLU A 20 15.61 -9.24 -48.89
N LYS A 21 14.93 -10.37 -48.69
CA LYS A 21 13.81 -10.49 -47.73
C LYS A 21 14.29 -10.76 -46.31
N ILE A 22 15.32 -11.58 -46.11
CA ILE A 22 15.84 -11.95 -44.78
C ILE A 22 16.50 -10.77 -44.10
N THR A 23 17.32 -9.98 -44.82
CA THR A 23 18.07 -8.87 -44.24
C THR A 23 17.19 -7.79 -43.56
N PRO A 24 16.11 -7.27 -44.16
CA PRO A 24 15.23 -6.31 -43.49
C PRO A 24 14.46 -6.95 -42.33
N LEU A 25 14.10 -8.23 -42.43
CA LEU A 25 13.46 -8.96 -41.31
C LEU A 25 14.41 -9.13 -40.12
N GLU A 26 15.70 -9.37 -40.35
CA GLU A 26 16.72 -9.45 -39.30
C GLU A 26 16.96 -8.10 -38.60
N VAL A 27 16.87 -6.99 -39.34
CA VAL A 27 16.91 -5.64 -38.76
C VAL A 27 15.66 -5.39 -37.93
N LYS A 28 14.47 -5.62 -38.50
CA LYS A 28 13.18 -5.48 -37.80
C LYS A 28 13.11 -6.34 -36.55
N TYR A 29 13.58 -7.58 -36.60
CA TYR A 29 13.64 -8.48 -35.44
C TYR A 29 14.49 -7.89 -34.31
N ARG A 30 15.65 -7.31 -34.63
CA ARG A 30 16.52 -6.66 -33.65
C ARG A 30 15.84 -5.44 -33.03
N GLU A 31 15.25 -4.58 -33.84
CA GLU A 31 14.51 -3.39 -33.38
C GLU A 31 13.36 -3.76 -32.44
N LEU A 32 12.52 -4.73 -32.82
CA LEU A 32 11.41 -5.22 -31.99
C LEU A 32 11.91 -5.83 -30.68
N ARG A 33 13.02 -6.58 -30.72
CA ARG A 33 13.64 -7.18 -29.54
C ARG A 33 14.18 -6.13 -28.57
N ASP A 34 14.85 -5.11 -29.10
CA ASP A 34 15.39 -4.00 -28.31
C ASP A 34 14.25 -3.18 -27.70
N LYS A 35 13.20 -2.89 -28.47
CA LYS A 35 12.00 -2.21 -27.95
C LYS A 35 11.31 -3.02 -26.85
N LEU A 36 11.19 -4.34 -27.01
CA LEU A 36 10.67 -5.21 -25.95
C LEU A 36 11.53 -5.18 -24.68
N LYS A 37 12.85 -5.07 -24.82
CA LYS A 37 13.76 -4.95 -23.68
C LYS A 37 13.56 -3.64 -22.94
N GLU A 38 13.40 -2.54 -23.67
CA GLU A 38 13.07 -1.21 -23.13
C GLU A 38 11.73 -1.25 -22.38
N LEU A 39 10.65 -1.69 -23.03
CA LEU A 39 9.31 -1.76 -22.41
C LEU A 39 9.29 -2.66 -21.17
N LYS A 40 10.01 -3.79 -21.18
CA LYS A 40 10.17 -4.65 -19.99
C LYS A 40 10.96 -3.99 -18.87
N SER A 41 11.85 -3.05 -19.18
CA SER A 41 12.57 -2.27 -18.17
C SER A 41 11.68 -1.17 -17.59
N GLU A 42 10.93 -0.46 -18.43
CA GLU A 42 9.95 0.55 -18.02
C GLU A 42 8.86 -0.07 -17.14
N ARG A 43 8.29 -1.21 -17.54
CA ARG A 43 7.34 -1.97 -16.72
C ARG A 43 7.89 -2.28 -15.33
N ARG A 44 9.16 -2.67 -15.23
CA ARG A 44 9.80 -2.95 -13.93
C ARG A 44 9.94 -1.69 -13.09
N ALA A 45 10.32 -0.56 -13.70
CA ALA A 45 10.37 0.73 -13.01
C ALA A 45 8.99 1.13 -12.47
N ILE A 46 7.94 1.05 -13.28
CA ILE A 46 6.57 1.36 -12.86
C ILE A 46 6.11 0.44 -11.73
N ILE A 47 6.38 -0.87 -11.81
CA ILE A 47 6.04 -1.81 -10.73
C ILE A 47 6.75 -1.43 -9.43
N ASN A 48 8.03 -1.06 -9.49
CA ASN A 48 8.79 -0.65 -8.31
C ASN A 48 8.20 0.64 -7.70
N GLU A 49 7.92 1.65 -8.52
CA GLU A 49 7.27 2.88 -8.06
C GLU A 49 5.89 2.63 -7.46
N LEU A 50 5.09 1.77 -8.10
CA LEU A 50 3.77 1.38 -7.59
C LEU A 50 3.88 0.71 -6.22
N ASN A 51 4.83 -0.21 -6.04
CA ASN A 51 5.05 -0.88 -4.75
C ASN A 51 5.46 0.12 -3.66
N ILE A 52 6.35 1.08 -3.98
CA ILE A 52 6.73 2.16 -3.05
C ILE A 52 5.49 2.96 -2.63
N LYS A 53 4.63 3.34 -3.60
CA LYS A 53 3.40 4.09 -3.32
C LYS A 53 2.41 3.29 -2.47
N ILE A 54 2.28 1.99 -2.72
CA ILE A 54 1.45 1.10 -1.90
C ILE A 54 1.98 1.02 -0.47
N ASP A 55 3.29 0.89 -0.27
CA ASP A 55 3.90 0.85 1.06
C ASP A 55 3.69 2.17 1.82
N GLU A 56 3.81 3.32 1.14
CA GLU A 56 3.48 4.63 1.71
C GLU A 56 2.02 4.70 2.15
N ILE A 57 1.07 4.25 1.31
CA ILE A 57 -0.36 4.18 1.65
C ILE A 57 -0.58 3.31 2.89
N VAL A 58 0.04 2.14 2.96
CA VAL A 58 -0.10 1.23 4.12
C VAL A 58 0.39 1.89 5.41
N LYS A 59 1.52 2.62 5.36
CA LYS A 59 2.04 3.38 6.50
C LYS A 59 1.05 4.46 6.96
N LEU A 60 0.49 5.23 6.04
CA LEU A 60 -0.52 6.25 6.36
C LEU A 60 -1.77 5.63 7.00
N VAL A 61 -2.30 4.54 6.42
CA VAL A 61 -3.48 3.85 6.95
C VAL A 61 -3.24 3.34 8.37
N ASN A 62 -2.06 2.78 8.64
CA ASN A 62 -1.70 2.33 9.99
C ASN A 62 -1.61 3.51 10.96
N ARG A 63 -0.99 4.61 10.55
CA ARG A 63 -0.94 5.83 11.36
C ARG A 63 -2.33 6.39 11.67
N GLN A 64 -3.22 6.42 10.69
CA GLN A 64 -4.61 6.82 10.92
C GLN A 64 -5.32 5.90 11.92
N LYS A 65 -5.08 4.58 11.88
CA LYS A 65 -5.65 3.64 12.86
C LYS A 65 -5.17 3.94 14.28
N GLU A 66 -3.89 4.23 14.46
CA GLU A 66 -3.33 4.63 15.76
C GLU A 66 -3.98 5.90 16.30
N LEU A 67 -4.06 6.95 15.46
CA LEU A 67 -4.69 8.21 15.84
C LEU A 67 -6.17 8.04 16.18
N ARG A 68 -6.91 7.21 15.45
CA ARG A 68 -8.31 6.88 15.79
C ARG A 68 -8.44 6.15 17.13
N ARG A 69 -7.48 5.28 17.48
CA ARG A 69 -7.45 4.64 18.81
C ARG A 69 -7.20 5.67 19.91
N LYS A 70 -6.19 6.53 19.74
CA LYS A 70 -5.91 7.63 20.68
C LYS A 70 -7.11 8.54 20.87
N TYR A 71 -7.75 8.94 19.77
CA TYR A 71 -8.96 9.75 19.81
C TYR A 71 -10.09 9.10 20.62
N ARG A 72 -10.29 7.78 20.50
CA ARG A 72 -11.31 7.07 21.29
C ARG A 72 -11.00 7.10 22.78
N ILE A 73 -9.75 6.83 23.16
CA ILE A 73 -9.30 6.87 24.56
C ILE A 73 -9.55 8.26 25.15
N ILE A 74 -9.06 9.31 24.49
CA ILE A 74 -9.22 10.71 24.94
C ILE A 74 -10.71 11.08 25.04
N ARG A 75 -11.55 10.61 24.12
CA ARG A 75 -12.99 10.85 24.15
C ARG A 75 -13.68 10.16 25.34
N GLU A 76 -13.24 8.95 25.69
CA GLU A 76 -13.74 8.22 26.86
C GLU A 76 -13.32 8.90 28.15
N GLU A 77 -12.05 9.28 28.27
CA GLU A 77 -11.53 10.06 29.41
C GLU A 77 -12.27 11.39 29.56
N PHE A 78 -12.48 12.12 28.46
CA PHE A 78 -13.28 13.34 28.45
C PHE A 78 -14.71 13.11 28.98
N LYS A 79 -15.34 11.98 28.61
CA LYS A 79 -16.69 11.65 29.07
C LYS A 79 -16.70 11.42 30.58
N ILE A 80 -15.75 10.65 31.11
CA ILE A 80 -15.59 10.39 32.54
C ILE A 80 -15.39 11.71 33.30
N MET A 81 -14.43 12.53 32.88
CA MET A 81 -14.14 13.81 33.52
C MET A 81 -15.33 14.78 33.46
N LYS A 82 -16.10 14.76 32.36
CA LYS A 82 -17.33 15.56 32.23
C LYS A 82 -18.43 15.08 33.19
N GLU A 83 -18.60 13.79 33.36
CA GLU A 83 -19.54 13.20 34.32
C GLU A 83 -19.13 13.54 35.76
N GLU A 84 -17.85 13.40 36.10
CA GLU A 84 -17.31 13.82 37.40
C GLU A 84 -17.56 15.31 37.66
N ARG A 85 -17.28 16.18 36.68
CA ARG A 85 -17.57 17.61 36.79
C ARG A 85 -19.04 17.88 37.04
N ASN A 86 -19.94 17.20 36.32
CA ASN A 86 -21.39 17.37 36.50
C ASN A 86 -21.85 16.90 37.89
N ASN A 87 -21.28 15.80 38.39
CA ASN A 87 -21.54 15.28 39.73
C ASN A 87 -21.04 16.23 40.82
N LEU A 88 -19.89 16.87 40.63
CA LEU A 88 -19.41 17.90 41.55
C LEU A 88 -20.29 19.15 41.49
N ILE A 89 -20.77 19.56 40.31
CA ILE A 89 -21.71 20.69 40.17
C ILE A 89 -23.03 20.39 40.89
N SER A 90 -23.59 19.19 40.75
CA SER A 90 -24.83 18.81 41.43
C SER A 90 -24.65 18.74 42.95
N LYS A 91 -23.54 18.15 43.45
CA LYS A 91 -23.17 18.22 44.86
C LYS A 91 -23.09 19.66 45.36
N LEU A 92 -22.44 20.54 44.60
CA LEU A 92 -22.29 21.95 44.97
C LEU A 92 -23.65 22.68 45.03
N ARG A 93 -24.63 22.31 44.18
CA ARG A 93 -25.99 22.85 44.25
C ARG A 93 -26.68 22.46 45.56
N VAL A 94 -26.62 21.19 45.95
CA VAL A 94 -27.20 20.70 47.22
C VAL A 94 -26.56 21.40 48.42
N LEU A 95 -25.22 21.47 48.45
CA LEU A 95 -24.51 22.15 49.54
C LEU A 95 -24.85 23.64 49.62
N ARG A 96 -25.02 24.32 48.47
CA ARG A 96 -25.46 25.73 48.45
C ARG A 96 -26.88 25.91 48.98
N GLU A 97 -27.75 24.93 48.79
CA GLU A 97 -29.11 24.96 49.33
C GLU A 97 -29.10 24.86 50.86
N ILE A 98 -28.27 23.99 51.42
CA ILE A 98 -28.02 23.91 52.87
C ILE A 98 -27.51 25.25 53.41
N LEU A 99 -26.54 25.89 52.72
CA LEU A 99 -26.03 27.20 53.13
C LEU A 99 -27.08 28.31 53.03
N ARG A 100 -27.98 28.24 52.04
CA ARG A 100 -29.08 29.20 51.87
C ARG A 100 -30.08 29.08 53.01
N ASN A 101 -30.34 27.86 53.47
CA ASN A 101 -31.18 27.54 54.61
C ASN A 101 -30.40 27.60 55.93
N ARG A 102 -29.62 28.68 56.13
CA ARG A 102 -28.80 28.87 57.32
C ARG A 102 -29.66 28.74 58.60
N PRO A 103 -29.30 27.84 59.53
CA PRO A 103 -30.07 27.66 60.76
C PRO A 103 -30.03 28.94 61.60
N LYS A 104 -31.21 29.39 62.04
CA LYS A 104 -31.35 30.50 62.99
C LYS A 104 -31.21 29.94 64.40
N LEU A 105 -30.05 30.14 65.00
CA LEU A 105 -29.79 29.69 66.36
C LEU A 105 -30.26 30.73 67.40
N PRO A 106 -30.94 30.32 68.48
CA PRO A 106 -31.37 31.23 69.55
C PRO A 106 -30.20 31.74 70.41
N LYS A 107 -29.10 30.99 70.52
CA LYS A 107 -27.88 31.36 71.24
C LYS A 107 -26.64 30.91 70.44
N LYS A 108 -25.45 31.36 70.88
CA LYS A 108 -24.18 30.87 70.32
C LYS A 108 -24.07 29.33 70.46
N PRO A 109 -23.49 28.61 69.49
CA PRO A 109 -23.39 27.14 69.52
C PRO A 109 -22.79 26.58 70.82
N GLU A 110 -21.73 27.20 71.31
CA GLU A 110 -21.07 26.82 72.58
C GLU A 110 -22.01 26.93 73.78
N LYS A 111 -22.87 27.96 73.80
CA LYS A 111 -23.86 28.13 74.87
C LYS A 111 -24.98 27.10 74.80
N LEU A 112 -25.38 26.71 73.59
CA LEU A 112 -26.37 25.66 73.38
C LEU A 112 -25.82 24.28 73.76
N ARG A 113 -24.53 24.00 73.49
CA ARG A 113 -23.84 22.78 73.93
C ARG A 113 -23.80 22.67 75.45
N ASN A 114 -23.37 23.73 76.13
CA ASN A 114 -23.33 23.75 77.59
C ASN A 114 -24.73 23.67 78.24
N GLU A 115 -25.76 24.18 77.57
CA GLU A 115 -27.15 24.10 78.04
C GLU A 115 -27.75 22.71 77.81
N LEU A 116 -27.40 22.06 76.70
CA LEU A 116 -27.74 20.66 76.42
C LEU A 116 -27.10 19.73 77.46
N GLU A 117 -25.79 19.84 77.68
CA GLU A 117 -25.03 19.03 78.65
C GLU A 117 -25.61 19.16 80.06
N ARG A 118 -25.94 20.38 80.51
CA ARG A 118 -26.63 20.60 81.80
C ARG A 118 -28.01 19.95 81.86
N LEU A 119 -28.79 19.99 80.78
CA LEU A 119 -30.13 19.40 80.76
C LEU A 119 -30.06 17.87 80.73
N GLU A 120 -29.07 17.30 80.05
CA GLU A 120 -28.76 15.87 80.05
C GLU A 120 -28.31 15.41 81.45
N GLU A 121 -27.41 16.15 82.11
CA GLU A 121 -27.01 15.88 83.50
C GLU A 121 -28.21 15.92 84.45
N ILE A 122 -29.09 16.92 84.32
CA ILE A 122 -30.32 17.02 85.13
C ILE A 122 -31.26 15.84 84.86
N TYR A 123 -31.39 15.42 83.61
CA TYR A 123 -32.21 14.27 83.22
C TYR A 123 -31.69 12.96 83.82
N GLU A 124 -30.37 12.76 83.84
CA GLU A 124 -29.73 11.54 84.33
C GLU A 124 -29.65 11.46 85.87
N THR A 125 -29.47 12.60 86.55
CA THR A 125 -29.17 12.63 87.99
C THR A 125 -30.37 12.94 88.89
N SER A 126 -31.46 13.48 88.35
CA SER A 126 -32.57 14.01 89.16
C SER A 126 -33.84 13.17 89.07
N ASN A 127 -34.43 12.78 90.21
CA ASN A 127 -35.77 12.20 90.26
C ASN A 127 -36.84 13.29 90.03
N MET A 128 -37.50 13.27 88.87
CA MET A 128 -38.47 14.29 88.46
C MET A 128 -39.89 13.72 88.29
N SER A 129 -40.89 14.60 88.28
CA SER A 129 -42.24 14.20 87.85
C SER A 129 -42.29 14.03 86.33
N ALA A 130 -43.12 13.10 85.84
CA ALA A 130 -43.25 12.81 84.40
C ALA A 130 -43.53 14.06 83.54
N LYS A 131 -44.22 15.07 84.08
CA LYS A 131 -44.47 16.36 83.39
C LYS A 131 -43.20 17.20 83.23
N ARG A 132 -42.32 17.22 84.23
CA ARG A 132 -41.06 17.98 84.20
C ARG A 132 -40.02 17.26 83.35
N GLU A 133 -39.96 15.94 83.46
CA GLU A 133 -39.14 15.08 82.62
C GLU A 133 -39.46 15.29 81.13
N LYS A 134 -40.75 15.26 80.76
CA LYS A 134 -41.18 15.48 79.37
C LYS A 134 -40.73 16.84 78.82
N ARG A 135 -40.79 17.90 79.63
CA ARG A 135 -40.31 19.24 79.24
C ARG A 135 -38.80 19.28 79.02
N ILE A 136 -38.03 18.62 79.87
CA ILE A 136 -36.57 18.55 79.71
C ILE A 136 -36.22 17.75 78.46
N VAL A 137 -36.88 16.63 78.22
CA VAL A 137 -36.69 15.82 76.99
C VAL A 137 -37.07 16.61 75.73
N GLU A 138 -38.14 17.40 75.76
CA GLU A 138 -38.51 18.29 74.64
C GLU A 138 -37.42 19.36 74.41
N GLN A 139 -36.90 20.00 75.47
CA GLN A 139 -35.82 20.98 75.37
C GLN A 139 -34.50 20.38 74.86
N ILE A 140 -34.14 19.18 75.32
CA ILE A 140 -32.98 18.42 74.82
C ILE A 140 -33.16 18.14 73.33
N LYS A 141 -34.33 17.65 72.90
CA LYS A 141 -34.61 17.38 71.48
C LYS A 141 -34.50 18.63 70.61
N GLU A 142 -35.01 19.76 71.08
CA GLU A 142 -34.92 21.04 70.38
C GLU A 142 -33.47 21.53 70.27
N LEU A 143 -32.73 21.54 71.38
CA LEU A 143 -31.32 21.96 71.41
C LEU A 143 -30.43 21.06 70.53
N SER A 144 -30.63 19.75 70.59
CA SER A 144 -29.94 18.78 69.74
C SER A 144 -30.27 18.98 68.26
N ALA A 145 -31.51 19.29 67.91
CA ALA A 145 -31.89 19.60 66.53
C ALA A 145 -31.21 20.90 66.03
N TYR A 146 -31.15 21.94 66.86
CA TYR A 146 -30.45 23.19 66.51
C TYR A 146 -28.95 22.97 66.31
N LEU A 147 -28.30 22.21 67.20
CA LEU A 147 -26.88 21.90 67.10
C LEU A 147 -26.57 21.03 65.88
N LYS A 148 -27.38 20.00 65.62
CA LYS A 148 -27.24 19.16 64.43
C LYS A 148 -27.37 19.96 63.13
N ALA A 149 -28.38 20.81 63.02
CA ALA A 149 -28.55 21.68 61.84
C ALA A 149 -27.36 22.65 61.65
N TYR A 150 -26.75 23.12 62.74
CA TYR A 150 -25.55 23.95 62.68
C TYR A 150 -24.29 23.18 62.27
N GLU A 151 -24.14 21.95 62.75
CA GLU A 151 -23.07 21.04 62.33
C GLU A 151 -23.17 20.71 60.84
N ASP A 152 -24.36 20.35 60.36
CA ASP A 152 -24.64 20.12 58.93
C ASP A 152 -24.34 21.36 58.07
N TYR A 153 -24.59 22.56 58.60
CA TYR A 153 -24.24 23.82 57.94
C TYR A 153 -22.72 24.04 57.86
N MET A 154 -21.99 23.75 58.94
CA MET A 154 -20.53 23.93 59.00
C MET A 154 -19.81 22.93 58.11
N THR A 155 -20.22 21.66 58.13
CA THR A 155 -19.68 20.62 57.24
C THR A 155 -19.95 20.96 55.77
N ALA A 156 -21.17 21.40 55.43
CA ALA A 156 -21.49 21.82 54.07
C ALA A 156 -20.64 23.02 53.60
N LYS A 157 -20.29 23.94 54.51
CA LYS A 157 -19.43 25.09 54.21
C LYS A 157 -18.00 24.66 53.88
N GLU A 158 -17.45 23.71 54.62
CA GLU A 158 -16.12 23.15 54.37
C GLU A 158 -16.08 22.32 53.08
N GLU A 159 -17.09 21.47 52.88
CA GLU A 159 -17.21 20.65 51.68
C GLU A 159 -17.33 21.48 50.40
N ILE A 160 -17.99 22.64 50.44
CA ILE A 160 -18.07 23.55 49.28
C ILE A 160 -16.70 23.98 48.79
N ASN A 161 -15.76 24.28 49.70
CA ASN A 161 -14.42 24.69 49.30
C ASN A 161 -13.69 23.52 48.62
N VAL A 162 -13.75 22.32 49.21
CA VAL A 162 -13.17 21.11 48.64
C VAL A 162 -13.74 20.79 47.26
N VAL A 163 -15.07 20.90 47.08
CA VAL A 163 -15.73 20.63 45.79
C VAL A 163 -15.36 21.71 44.75
N ARG A 164 -15.21 22.98 45.16
CA ARG A 164 -14.74 24.05 44.26
C ARG A 164 -13.30 23.80 43.79
N ASP A 165 -12.42 23.39 44.70
CA ASP A 165 -11.02 23.12 44.37
C ASP A 165 -10.93 21.95 43.38
N LYS A 166 -11.68 20.87 43.61
CA LYS A 166 -11.80 19.74 42.67
C LYS A 166 -12.36 20.18 41.31
N LEU A 167 -13.36 21.06 41.29
CA LEU A 167 -13.91 21.59 40.03
C LEU A 167 -12.90 22.43 39.25
N ASN A 168 -12.06 23.20 39.93
CA ASN A 168 -11.03 24.01 39.30
C ASN A 168 -9.88 23.16 38.74
N GLN A 169 -9.64 21.96 39.29
CA GLN A 169 -8.65 21.02 38.79
C GLN A 169 -9.10 20.28 37.52
N ILE A 170 -10.41 20.13 37.29
CA ILE A 170 -10.93 19.47 36.09
C ILE A 170 -10.85 20.43 34.90
N ASP A 171 -9.82 20.25 34.08
CA ASP A 171 -9.64 21.00 32.85
C ASP A 171 -10.08 20.18 31.62
N LEU A 172 -11.28 20.48 31.14
CA LEU A 172 -11.84 19.85 29.94
C LEU A 172 -11.31 20.45 28.63
N SER A 173 -10.66 21.63 28.69
CA SER A 173 -10.20 22.33 27.48
C SER A 173 -9.07 21.58 26.78
N LYS A 174 -8.12 21.04 27.55
CA LYS A 174 -7.01 20.19 27.05
C LYS A 174 -7.50 19.02 26.22
N TYR A 175 -8.46 18.26 26.72
CA TYR A 175 -9.05 17.14 25.98
C TYR A 175 -9.72 17.57 24.66
N ILE A 176 -10.38 18.74 24.65
CA ILE A 176 -11.00 19.30 23.44
C ILE A 176 -9.94 19.70 22.41
N GLU A 177 -8.86 20.34 22.86
CA GLU A 177 -7.73 20.73 22.01
C GLU A 177 -7.01 19.51 21.43
N GLU A 178 -6.71 18.51 22.26
CA GLU A 178 -6.11 17.25 21.81
C GLU A 178 -7.00 16.54 20.77
N MET A 179 -8.31 16.42 21.04
CA MET A 179 -9.26 15.85 20.08
C MET A 179 -9.31 16.64 18.77
N LYS A 180 -9.20 17.97 18.81
CA LYS A 180 -9.14 18.80 17.59
C LYS A 180 -7.84 18.55 16.82
N SER A 181 -6.69 18.57 17.50
CA SER A 181 -5.39 18.31 16.85
C SER A 181 -5.35 16.95 16.15
N ILE A 182 -5.88 15.90 16.80
CA ILE A 182 -5.93 14.55 16.21
C ILE A 182 -6.85 14.53 14.98
N ARG A 183 -7.97 15.28 14.99
CA ARG A 183 -8.85 15.38 13.81
C ARG A 183 -8.14 16.07 12.66
N GLU A 184 -7.47 17.19 12.92
CA GLU A 184 -6.70 17.93 11.91
C GLU A 184 -5.57 17.07 11.31
N GLU A 185 -4.85 16.31 12.15
CA GLU A 185 -3.87 15.33 11.67
C GLU A 185 -4.51 14.22 10.83
N LEU A 186 -5.66 13.69 11.25
CA LEU A 186 -6.37 12.66 10.49
C LEU A 186 -6.84 13.17 9.13
N ASP A 187 -7.28 14.43 9.03
CA ASP A 187 -7.72 15.02 7.78
C ASP A 187 -6.54 15.21 6.82
N LYS A 188 -5.40 15.73 7.31
CA LYS A 188 -4.15 15.81 6.52
C LYS A 188 -3.70 14.44 5.99
N LEU A 189 -3.69 13.42 6.86
CA LEU A 189 -3.30 12.07 6.46
C LEU A 189 -4.27 11.45 5.44
N ARG A 190 -5.54 11.84 5.43
CA ARG A 190 -6.51 11.40 4.42
C ARG A 190 -6.28 12.08 3.08
N GLU A 191 -5.96 13.37 3.09
CA GLU A 191 -5.60 14.11 1.87
C GLU A 191 -4.35 13.50 1.23
N GLU A 192 -3.30 13.26 2.04
CA GLU A 192 -2.07 12.58 1.59
C GLU A 192 -2.36 11.18 1.04
N GLU A 193 -3.19 10.39 1.73
CA GLU A 193 -3.61 9.06 1.27
C GLU A 193 -4.35 9.15 -0.07
N GLY A 194 -5.22 10.14 -0.24
CA GLY A 194 -5.96 10.38 -1.49
C GLY A 194 -5.01 10.65 -2.66
N ILE A 195 -4.04 11.55 -2.47
CA ILE A 195 -3.03 11.87 -3.50
C ILE A 195 -2.23 10.62 -3.88
N LEU A 196 -1.78 9.84 -2.90
CA LEU A 196 -1.02 8.62 -3.18
C LEU A 196 -1.85 7.57 -3.90
N LYS A 197 -3.13 7.43 -3.57
CA LYS A 197 -4.05 6.53 -4.27
C LYS A 197 -4.23 6.94 -5.73
N GLU A 198 -4.42 8.23 -6.01
CA GLU A 198 -4.49 8.73 -7.39
C GLU A 198 -3.20 8.45 -8.17
N GLN A 199 -2.04 8.65 -7.53
CA GLN A 199 -0.74 8.33 -8.14
C GLN A 199 -0.61 6.83 -8.43
N ALA A 200 -0.98 5.98 -7.48
CA ALA A 200 -0.96 4.52 -7.65
C ALA A 200 -1.91 4.07 -8.76
N GLU A 201 -3.11 4.66 -8.88
CA GLU A 201 -4.04 4.38 -9.97
C GLU A 201 -3.48 4.77 -11.34
N ARG A 202 -2.80 5.92 -11.44
CA ARG A 202 -2.12 6.35 -12.68
C ARG A 202 -1.01 5.37 -13.06
N LEU A 203 -0.18 4.96 -12.11
CA LEU A 203 0.88 3.97 -12.33
C LEU A 203 0.30 2.61 -12.74
N GLN A 204 -0.82 2.20 -12.14
CA GLN A 204 -1.50 0.95 -12.50
C GLN A 204 -2.06 1.00 -13.94
N LYS A 205 -2.60 2.14 -14.38
CA LYS A 205 -3.03 2.33 -15.78
C LYS A 205 -1.84 2.30 -16.73
N ALA A 206 -0.78 3.04 -16.44
CA ALA A 206 0.45 3.04 -17.25
C ALA A 206 1.07 1.63 -17.35
N LYS A 207 1.06 0.86 -16.26
CA LYS A 207 1.49 -0.54 -16.26
C LYS A 207 0.67 -1.38 -17.25
N LEU A 208 -0.66 -1.26 -17.24
CA LEU A 208 -1.55 -2.01 -18.14
C LEU A 208 -1.31 -1.64 -19.61
N GLU A 209 -1.10 -0.35 -19.89
CA GLU A 209 -0.74 0.13 -21.23
C GLU A 209 0.57 -0.50 -21.71
N ILE A 210 1.63 -0.48 -20.91
CA ILE A 210 2.90 -1.12 -21.25
C ILE A 210 2.75 -2.64 -21.39
N GLU A 211 1.94 -3.30 -20.56
CA GLU A 211 1.68 -4.75 -20.69
C GLU A 211 1.00 -5.08 -22.02
N ASN A 212 0.06 -4.25 -22.47
CA ASN A 212 -0.58 -4.39 -23.78
C ASN A 212 0.43 -4.18 -24.92
N GLU A 213 1.27 -3.14 -24.84
CA GLU A 213 2.32 -2.89 -25.83
C GLU A 213 3.30 -4.06 -25.91
N ILE A 214 3.78 -4.56 -24.76
CA ILE A 214 4.64 -5.76 -24.70
C ILE A 214 3.95 -6.95 -25.40
N GLY A 215 2.65 -7.14 -25.18
CA GLY A 215 1.87 -8.20 -25.83
C GLY A 215 1.83 -8.05 -27.36
N MET A 216 1.63 -6.83 -27.87
CA MET A 216 1.64 -6.55 -29.31
C MET A 216 3.02 -6.78 -29.92
N TYR A 217 4.07 -6.19 -29.32
CA TYR A 217 5.44 -6.33 -29.81
C TYR A 217 5.95 -7.78 -29.72
N SER A 218 5.57 -8.53 -28.68
CA SER A 218 5.92 -9.95 -28.57
C SER A 218 5.26 -10.77 -29.68
N SER A 219 3.98 -10.53 -29.95
CA SER A 219 3.25 -11.22 -31.02
C SER A 219 3.84 -10.89 -32.40
N GLU A 220 4.22 -9.64 -32.63
CA GLU A 220 4.88 -9.23 -33.87
C GLU A 220 6.27 -9.84 -33.99
N LEU A 221 7.05 -9.88 -32.92
CA LEU A 221 8.36 -10.52 -32.89
C LEU A 221 8.24 -12.02 -33.22
N ASP A 222 7.23 -12.71 -32.67
CA ASP A 222 6.98 -14.12 -32.96
C ASP A 222 6.56 -14.36 -34.41
N ARG A 223 5.84 -13.42 -35.01
CA ARG A 223 5.49 -13.46 -36.44
C ARG A 223 6.74 -13.29 -37.32
N VAL A 224 7.52 -12.23 -37.07
CA VAL A 224 8.77 -11.95 -37.81
C VAL A 224 9.76 -13.08 -37.65
N SER A 225 9.88 -13.64 -36.44
CA SER A 225 10.72 -14.80 -36.15
C SER A 225 10.33 -16.00 -37.02
N ARG A 226 9.04 -16.36 -37.06
CA ARG A 226 8.53 -17.48 -37.88
C ARG A 226 8.77 -17.28 -39.38
N GLU A 227 8.52 -16.07 -39.87
CA GLU A 227 8.77 -15.71 -41.28
C GLU A 227 10.27 -15.80 -41.62
N MET A 228 11.12 -15.28 -40.74
CA MET A 228 12.57 -15.37 -40.91
C MET A 228 13.06 -16.82 -40.89
N TYR A 229 12.55 -17.67 -39.98
CA TYR A 229 12.89 -19.09 -39.94
C TYR A 229 12.52 -19.83 -41.23
N SER A 230 11.34 -19.60 -41.80
CA SER A 230 10.92 -20.27 -43.05
C SER A 230 11.75 -19.84 -44.25
N LEU A 231 12.09 -18.55 -44.36
CA LEU A 231 12.98 -18.03 -45.41
C LEU A 231 14.41 -18.57 -45.25
N GLN A 232 14.92 -18.62 -44.02
CA GLN A 232 16.24 -19.19 -43.74
C GLN A 232 16.29 -20.69 -44.03
N GLU A 233 15.22 -21.44 -43.74
CA GLU A 233 15.11 -22.86 -44.07
C GLU A 233 15.10 -23.07 -45.59
N ARG A 234 14.31 -22.28 -46.33
CA ARG A 234 14.30 -22.29 -47.80
C ARG A 234 15.68 -21.97 -48.38
N ARG A 235 16.34 -20.93 -47.87
CA ARG A 235 17.72 -20.57 -48.24
C ARG A 235 18.68 -21.72 -47.97
N ASN A 236 18.62 -22.34 -46.80
CA ASN A 236 19.50 -23.44 -46.43
C ASN A 236 19.26 -24.69 -47.31
N MET A 237 18.02 -24.94 -47.72
CA MET A 237 17.67 -26.01 -48.67
C MET A 237 18.26 -25.76 -50.07
N LEU A 238 18.26 -24.52 -50.56
CA LEU A 238 18.91 -24.19 -51.83
C LEU A 238 20.44 -24.31 -51.72
N LEU A 239 21.01 -23.89 -50.60
CA LEU A 239 22.45 -23.93 -50.36
C LEU A 239 22.99 -25.35 -50.12
N SER A 240 22.18 -26.25 -49.55
CA SER A 240 22.57 -27.65 -49.36
C SER A 240 22.71 -28.40 -50.70
N LYS A 241 21.95 -28.02 -51.73
CA LYS A 241 22.14 -28.55 -53.11
C LYS A 241 23.55 -28.27 -53.65
N PHE A 242 24.20 -27.21 -53.19
CA PHE A 242 25.59 -26.87 -53.54
C PHE A 242 26.59 -27.26 -52.45
N GLY A 243 26.20 -28.10 -51.48
CA GLY A 243 27.08 -28.58 -50.41
C GLY A 243 27.48 -27.52 -49.38
N VAL A 244 26.77 -26.39 -49.30
CA VAL A 244 27.05 -25.32 -48.33
C VAL A 244 26.27 -25.60 -47.04
N LYS A 245 26.91 -26.24 -46.05
CA LYS A 245 26.27 -26.72 -44.81
C LYS A 245 26.14 -25.67 -43.70
N LYS A 246 26.90 -24.57 -43.75
CA LYS A 246 26.88 -23.49 -42.73
C LYS A 246 26.94 -22.11 -43.38
N PRO A 247 25.83 -21.59 -43.91
CA PRO A 247 25.81 -20.30 -44.57
C PRO A 247 25.70 -19.09 -43.62
N HIS A 248 25.73 -19.31 -42.31
CA HIS A 248 25.61 -18.23 -41.32
C HIS A 248 26.75 -17.22 -41.47
N GLY A 249 26.41 -15.96 -41.72
CA GLY A 249 27.36 -14.85 -41.87
C GLY A 249 27.95 -14.70 -43.26
N LEU A 250 27.56 -15.50 -44.25
CA LEU A 250 27.96 -15.30 -45.65
C LEU A 250 27.06 -14.25 -46.31
N THR A 251 27.66 -13.30 -47.03
CA THR A 251 26.89 -12.39 -47.88
C THR A 251 26.45 -13.10 -49.17
N PHE A 252 25.44 -12.55 -49.85
CA PHE A 252 24.99 -13.08 -51.14
C PHE A 252 26.17 -13.17 -52.14
N ASP A 253 27.04 -12.16 -52.20
CA ASP A 253 28.22 -12.18 -53.08
C ASP A 253 29.20 -13.32 -52.79
N GLN A 254 29.40 -13.64 -51.51
CA GLN A 254 30.27 -14.76 -51.10
C GLN A 254 29.64 -16.09 -51.49
N VAL A 255 28.33 -16.24 -51.28
CA VAL A 255 27.57 -17.41 -51.72
C VAL A 255 27.58 -17.57 -53.23
N LYS A 256 27.38 -16.48 -53.98
CA LYS A 256 27.41 -16.45 -55.44
C LYS A 256 28.75 -16.95 -55.98
N LYS A 257 29.87 -16.48 -55.41
CA LYS A 257 31.21 -16.97 -55.77
C LYS A 257 31.39 -18.46 -55.49
N ILE A 258 30.89 -18.97 -54.36
CA ILE A 258 30.98 -20.40 -54.01
C ILE A 258 30.18 -21.25 -55.00
N ILE A 259 28.96 -20.83 -55.34
CA ILE A 259 28.09 -21.54 -56.27
C ILE A 259 28.70 -21.54 -57.67
N LEU A 260 29.15 -20.38 -58.17
CA LEU A 260 29.77 -20.26 -59.50
C LEU A 260 31.05 -21.10 -59.62
N ASN A 261 31.93 -21.06 -58.61
CA ASN A 261 33.13 -21.89 -58.60
C ASN A 261 32.79 -23.39 -58.64
N LYS A 262 31.78 -23.83 -57.87
CA LYS A 262 31.36 -25.23 -57.87
C LYS A 262 30.72 -25.65 -59.19
N SER A 263 29.90 -24.80 -59.81
CA SER A 263 29.32 -25.09 -61.12
C SER A 263 30.38 -25.14 -62.23
N GLU A 264 31.39 -24.25 -62.19
CA GLU A 264 32.50 -24.29 -63.14
C GLU A 264 33.32 -25.58 -63.02
N VAL A 265 33.62 -26.03 -61.80
CA VAL A 265 34.34 -27.28 -61.57
C VAL A 265 33.51 -28.48 -62.05
N LEU A 266 32.19 -28.46 -61.84
CA LEU A 266 31.27 -29.50 -62.31
C LEU A 266 31.19 -29.55 -63.85
N GLU A 267 31.13 -28.40 -64.55
CA GLU A 267 31.19 -28.36 -66.01
C GLU A 267 32.52 -28.86 -66.58
N ARG A 268 33.64 -28.50 -65.95
CA ARG A 268 34.97 -28.99 -66.35
C ARG A 268 35.07 -30.51 -66.16
N ALA A 269 34.56 -31.01 -65.04
CA ALA A 269 34.52 -32.43 -64.71
C ALA A 269 33.65 -33.21 -65.72
N LEU A 270 32.46 -32.71 -66.08
CA LEU A 270 31.60 -33.32 -67.10
C LEU A 270 32.26 -33.35 -68.48
N LYS A 271 32.89 -32.25 -68.92
CA LYS A 271 33.61 -32.21 -70.20
C LYS A 271 34.80 -33.18 -70.25
N LYS A 272 35.49 -33.37 -69.12
CA LYS A 272 36.57 -34.39 -69.01
C LYS A 272 36.02 -35.80 -69.04
N LEU A 273 34.90 -36.05 -68.35
CA LEU A 273 34.21 -37.34 -68.35
C LEU A 273 33.75 -37.73 -69.77
N GLU A 274 33.13 -36.80 -70.50
CA GLU A 274 32.71 -37.01 -71.90
C GLU A 274 33.88 -37.27 -72.84
N LYS A 275 35.05 -36.68 -72.57
CA LYS A 275 36.29 -36.88 -73.34
C LYS A 275 37.11 -38.09 -72.91
N GLY A 276 36.75 -38.75 -71.80
CA GLY A 276 37.50 -39.88 -71.22
C GLY A 276 38.83 -39.49 -70.55
N GLU A 277 38.99 -38.23 -70.14
CA GLU A 277 40.19 -37.73 -69.47
C GLU A 277 40.19 -38.06 -67.96
N SER A 278 41.38 -38.17 -67.35
CA SER A 278 41.51 -38.42 -65.90
C SER A 278 40.96 -37.24 -65.08
N LEU A 279 40.01 -37.52 -64.20
CA LEU A 279 39.43 -36.54 -63.26
C LEU A 279 40.38 -36.29 -62.09
N THR A 280 40.45 -35.03 -61.65
CA THR A 280 41.08 -34.69 -60.35
C THR A 280 40.18 -35.13 -59.19
N PHE A 281 40.74 -35.28 -57.99
CA PHE A 281 39.98 -35.72 -56.81
C PHE A 281 38.81 -34.80 -56.48
N GLU A 282 38.97 -33.49 -56.67
CA GLU A 282 37.90 -32.50 -56.48
C GLU A 282 36.79 -32.65 -57.53
N GLU A 283 37.15 -32.83 -58.80
CA GLU A 283 36.20 -33.08 -59.90
C GLU A 283 35.44 -34.40 -59.70
N PHE A 284 36.13 -35.44 -59.24
CA PHE A 284 35.53 -36.74 -58.91
C PHE A 284 34.58 -36.65 -57.71
N SER A 285 35.01 -36.00 -56.62
CA SER A 285 34.19 -35.83 -55.41
C SER A 285 32.91 -35.06 -55.71
N ILE A 286 32.97 -34.03 -56.55
CA ILE A 286 31.81 -33.24 -56.97
C ILE A 286 30.85 -34.07 -57.83
N LEU A 287 31.36 -34.91 -58.73
CA LEU A 287 30.52 -35.79 -59.57
C LEU A 287 29.81 -36.88 -58.75
N VAL A 288 30.47 -37.42 -57.73
CA VAL A 288 29.89 -38.37 -56.76
C VAL A 288 28.84 -37.69 -55.88
N GLU A 289 29.12 -36.49 -55.35
CA GLU A 289 28.16 -35.73 -54.53
C GLU A 289 26.87 -35.37 -55.30
N ASN A 290 26.95 -35.21 -56.63
CA ASN A 290 25.81 -34.93 -57.49
C ASN A 290 25.15 -36.19 -58.09
N GLY A 291 25.66 -37.40 -57.78
CA GLY A 291 25.10 -38.67 -58.26
C GLY A 291 25.14 -38.86 -59.77
N LEU A 292 26.20 -38.36 -60.40
CA LEU A 292 26.46 -38.45 -61.85
C LEU A 292 27.39 -39.62 -62.23
N ILE A 293 28.00 -40.27 -61.23
CA ILE A 293 28.81 -41.49 -61.33
C ILE A 293 28.49 -42.38 -60.12
#